data_AF-A0A944Q721-F1
#
_entry.id   AF-A0A944Q721-F1
#
_cell.length_a   1.000
_cell.length_b   1.000
_cell.length_c   1.000
_cell.angle_alpha   90.00
_cell.angle_beta   90.00
_cell.angle_gamma   90.00
#
_symmetry.space_group_name_H-M   'P 1'
#
loop_
_entity.id
_entity.type
_entity.pdbx_description
1 polymer ?
#
loop_
_entity_poly.entity_id
_entity_poly.type
_entity_poly.pdbx_seq_one_letter_code
_entity_poly.pdbx_strand_id
1 'polypeptide(L)'
;MRRRARLFPGRLPGQPISARRIRERLRDPGITRASRVSALDELLRDIPAPVLADLIGCNPAFAAERASGLATDWATYAALRPRIPTARG
;
A
#
# COMPACT_ATOMS: atom_id res chain seq x y z
N MET A 1 15.86 30.90 -0.56
CA MET A 1 14.68 30.27 0.07
C MET A 1 14.20 29.08 -0.76
N ARG A 2 14.50 27.83 -0.38
CA ARG A 2 14.01 26.62 -1.10
C ARG A 2 12.54 26.35 -0.73
N ARG A 3 11.59 26.60 -1.64
CA ARG A 3 10.20 26.14 -1.45
C ARG A 3 10.19 24.61 -1.54
N ARG A 4 9.70 23.93 -0.49
CA ARG A 4 9.31 22.52 -0.57
C ARG A 4 8.13 22.41 -1.54
N ALA A 5 8.44 22.17 -2.81
CA ALA A 5 7.41 21.86 -3.80
C ALA A 5 6.75 20.56 -3.39
N ARG A 6 5.44 20.61 -3.12
CA ARG A 6 4.67 19.42 -2.81
C ARG A 6 4.57 18.58 -4.09
N LEU A 7 4.66 17.26 -3.95
CA LEU A 7 4.71 16.30 -5.07
C LEU A 7 3.54 16.49 -6.07
N PHE A 8 2.37 16.88 -5.57
CA PHE A 8 1.21 17.20 -6.40
C PHE A 8 0.80 18.66 -6.24
N PRO A 9 1.01 19.51 -7.26
CA PRO A 9 0.63 20.92 -7.20
C PRO A 9 -0.90 21.06 -7.25
N GLY A 10 -1.43 21.93 -6.39
CA GLY A 10 -2.83 22.36 -6.44
C GLY A 10 -3.05 23.47 -7.47
N ARG A 11 -4.30 23.97 -7.52
CA ARG A 11 -4.69 25.07 -8.42
C ARG A 11 -4.03 26.41 -8.07
N LEU A 12 -3.67 26.59 -6.79
CA LEU A 12 -3.03 27.80 -6.28
C LEU A 12 -1.54 27.56 -5.98
N PRO A 13 -0.65 28.52 -6.29
CA PRO A 13 0.78 28.39 -6.07
C PRO A 13 1.08 28.19 -4.58
N GLY A 14 1.71 27.07 -4.26
CA GLY A 14 2.05 26.71 -2.88
C GLY A 14 0.95 26.02 -2.10
N GLN A 15 -0.21 25.69 -2.69
CA GLN A 15 -1.22 24.83 -2.08
C GLN A 15 -1.15 23.40 -2.63
N PRO A 16 -1.30 22.37 -1.79
CA PRO A 16 -1.47 21.01 -2.29
C PRO A 16 -2.82 20.88 -3.00
N ILE A 17 -2.89 20.02 -4.01
CA ILE A 17 -4.17 19.57 -4.53
C ILE A 17 -4.94 18.86 -3.41
N SER A 18 -6.25 19.11 -3.30
CA SER A 18 -7.06 18.47 -2.28
C SER A 18 -7.22 16.97 -2.57
N ALA A 19 -7.37 16.16 -1.53
CA ALA A 19 -7.55 14.72 -1.68
C ALA A 19 -8.74 14.36 -2.58
N ARG A 20 -9.82 15.15 -2.53
CA ARG A 20 -10.98 15.00 -3.44
C ARG A 20 -10.60 15.21 -4.90
N ARG A 21 -9.85 16.29 -5.19
CA ARG A 21 -9.42 16.61 -6.55
C ARG A 21 -8.42 15.59 -7.10
N ILE A 22 -7.51 15.06 -6.27
CA ILE A 22 -6.65 13.94 -6.67
C ILE A 22 -7.54 12.73 -7.04
N ARG A 23 -8.49 12.37 -6.18
CA ARG A 23 -9.37 11.22 -6.43
C ARG A 23 -10.17 11.37 -7.73
N GLU A 24 -10.68 12.56 -8.03
CA GLU A 24 -11.34 12.86 -9.30
C GLU A 24 -10.38 12.62 -10.48
N ARG A 25 -9.18 13.22 -10.44
CA ARG A 25 -8.18 13.04 -11.52
C ARG A 25 -7.69 11.60 -11.70
N LEU A 26 -7.72 10.79 -10.64
CA LEU A 26 -7.39 9.37 -10.71
C LEU A 26 -8.56 8.54 -11.28
N ARG A 27 -9.81 8.97 -11.10
CA ARG A 27 -10.96 8.28 -11.68
C ARG A 27 -11.03 8.44 -13.19
N ASP A 28 -10.57 9.57 -13.74
CA ASP A 28 -10.55 9.82 -15.18
C ASP A 28 -9.84 8.69 -15.97
N PRO A 29 -8.65 8.20 -15.58
CA PRO A 29 -8.00 7.03 -16.19
C PRO A 29 -8.50 5.66 -15.65
N GLY A 30 -9.57 5.62 -14.86
CA GLY A 30 -10.10 4.38 -14.28
C GLY A 30 -9.33 3.87 -13.05
N ILE A 31 -8.48 4.69 -12.42
CA ILE A 31 -7.79 4.33 -11.17
C ILE A 31 -8.77 4.50 -10.02
N THR A 32 -9.39 3.40 -9.64
CA THR A 32 -10.38 3.34 -8.55
C THR A 32 -9.80 2.62 -7.34
N ARG A 33 -10.60 2.56 -6.26
CA ARG A 33 -10.26 1.71 -5.12
C ARG A 33 -10.14 0.24 -5.53
N ALA A 34 -10.98 -0.22 -6.46
CA ALA A 34 -10.90 -1.59 -6.97
C ALA A 34 -9.58 -1.83 -7.70
N SER A 35 -9.13 -0.89 -8.53
CA SER A 35 -7.83 -0.98 -9.24
C SER A 35 -6.65 -1.10 -8.26
N ARG A 36 -6.70 -0.36 -7.14
CA ARG A 36 -5.69 -0.49 -6.07
C ARG A 36 -5.72 -1.88 -5.41
N VAL A 37 -6.91 -2.43 -5.22
CA VAL A 37 -7.09 -3.76 -4.64
C VAL A 37 -6.60 -4.84 -5.60
N SER A 38 -6.91 -4.75 -6.89
CA SER A 38 -6.41 -5.69 -7.90
C SER A 38 -4.88 -5.65 -8.02
N ALA A 39 -4.27 -4.47 -7.98
CA ALA A 39 -2.81 -4.34 -7.94
C ALA A 39 -2.21 -4.96 -6.67
N LEU A 40 -2.89 -4.84 -5.52
CA LEU A 40 -2.47 -5.51 -4.30
C LEU A 40 -2.56 -7.03 -4.44
N ASP A 41 -3.63 -7.54 -5.05
CA ASP A 41 -3.81 -8.97 -5.30
C ASP A 41 -2.75 -9.52 -6.26
N GLU A 42 -2.35 -8.73 -7.26
CA GLU A 42 -1.24 -9.07 -8.17
C GLU A 42 0.09 -9.15 -7.43
N LEU A 43 0.41 -8.14 -6.61
CA LEU A 43 1.65 -8.13 -5.81
C LEU A 43 1.70 -9.29 -4.82
N LEU A 44 0.56 -9.72 -4.26
CA LEU A 44 0.52 -10.87 -3.34
C LEU A 44 0.91 -12.20 -4.00
N ARG A 45 0.83 -12.31 -5.34
CA ARG A 45 1.30 -13.48 -6.09
C ARG A 45 2.82 -13.51 -6.20
N ASP A 46 3.47 -12.36 -6.18
CA ASP A 46 4.91 -12.24 -6.35
C ASP A 46 5.65 -12.17 -5.02
N ILE A 47 5.02 -11.63 -3.98
CA ILE A 47 5.64 -11.46 -2.65
C ILE A 47 4.72 -11.86 -1.49
N PRO A 48 5.29 -12.35 -0.37
CA PRO A 48 4.52 -12.69 0.83
C PRO A 48 3.79 -11.48 1.43
N ALA A 49 2.55 -11.70 1.89
CA ALA A 49 1.71 -10.70 2.55
C ALA A 49 2.40 -9.83 3.62
N PRO A 50 3.17 -10.37 4.57
CA PRO A 50 3.88 -9.54 5.56
C PRO A 50 4.95 -8.63 4.93
N VAL A 51 5.68 -9.08 3.89
CA VAL A 51 6.65 -8.26 3.18
C VAL A 51 5.94 -7.12 2.46
N LEU A 52 4.84 -7.45 1.77
CA LEU A 52 4.04 -6.45 1.09
C LEU A 52 3.51 -5.42 2.08
N ALA A 53 2.99 -5.85 3.23
CA ALA A 53 2.47 -4.97 4.26
C ALA A 53 3.51 -3.96 4.77
N ASP A 54 4.72 -4.43 5.04
CA ASP A 54 5.84 -3.58 5.46
C ASP A 54 6.27 -2.63 4.33
N LEU A 55 6.30 -3.10 3.08
CA LEU A 55 6.72 -2.30 1.91
C LEU A 55 5.76 -1.14 1.60
N ILE A 56 4.45 -1.38 1.67
CA ILE A 56 3.43 -0.38 1.32
C ILE A 56 2.79 0.30 2.55
N GLY A 57 3.24 -0.06 3.75
CA GLY A 57 2.73 0.46 5.02
C GLY A 57 1.25 0.15 5.24
N CYS A 58 0.79 -1.05 4.87
CA CYS A 58 -0.59 -1.48 5.10
C CYS A 58 -0.70 -2.39 6.33
N ASN A 59 -1.93 -2.58 6.83
CA ASN A 59 -2.14 -3.44 8.00
C ASN A 59 -1.78 -4.90 7.65
N PRO A 60 -0.87 -5.55 8.40
CA PRO A 60 -0.46 -6.93 8.11
C PRO A 60 -1.60 -7.95 8.22
N ALA A 61 -2.57 -7.74 9.12
CA ALA A 61 -3.75 -8.60 9.23
C ALA A 61 -4.62 -8.51 7.96
N PHE A 62 -4.80 -7.30 7.43
CA PHE A 62 -5.50 -7.10 6.17
C PHE A 62 -4.78 -7.78 5.00
N ALA A 63 -3.45 -7.65 4.92
CA ALA A 63 -2.67 -8.32 3.87
C ALA A 63 -2.76 -9.85 3.95
N ALA A 64 -2.72 -10.42 5.16
CA ALA A 64 -2.82 -11.87 5.38
C ALA A 64 -4.20 -12.43 5.02
N GLU A 65 -5.28 -11.75 5.45
CA GLU A 65 -6.65 -12.12 5.09
C GLU A 65 -6.83 -12.12 3.57
N ARG A 66 -6.33 -11.09 2.88
CA ARG A 66 -6.40 -11.01 1.41
C ARG A 66 -5.62 -12.13 0.72
N ALA A 67 -4.41 -12.44 1.19
CA ALA A 67 -3.60 -13.53 0.63
C ALA A 67 -4.26 -14.91 0.78
N SER A 68 -4.96 -15.16 1.90
CA SER A 68 -5.71 -16.41 2.09
C SER A 68 -6.84 -16.58 1.06
N GLY A 69 -7.49 -15.48 0.65
CA GLY A 69 -8.51 -15.50 -0.40
C GLY A 69 -7.98 -15.73 -1.81
N LEU A 70 -6.67 -15.53 -2.03
CA LEU A 70 -5.98 -15.75 -3.31
C LEU A 70 -5.33 -17.14 -3.41
N ALA A 71 -5.53 -18.01 -2.42
CA ALA A 71 -4.93 -19.34 -2.32
C ALA A 71 -3.40 -19.35 -2.54
N THR A 72 -2.72 -18.26 -2.20
CA THR A 72 -1.27 -18.16 -2.35
C THR A 72 -0.60 -18.67 -1.08
N ASP A 73 0.05 -19.82 -1.16
CA ASP A 73 0.73 -20.44 -0.02
C ASP A 73 2.17 -19.92 0.10
N TRP A 74 2.39 -19.05 1.09
CA TRP A 74 3.71 -18.54 1.47
C TRP A 74 4.16 -19.10 2.84
N ALA A 75 3.71 -20.30 3.23
CA ALA A 75 4.05 -20.91 4.53
C ALA A 75 5.56 -20.93 4.82
N THR A 76 6.39 -21.13 3.80
CA THR A 76 7.86 -21.07 3.91
C THR A 76 8.36 -19.71 4.40
N TYR A 77 7.75 -18.61 3.98
CA TYR A 77 8.15 -17.27 4.44
C TYR A 77 7.83 -17.07 5.92
N ALA A 78 6.68 -17.57 6.38
CA ALA A 78 6.32 -17.50 7.79
C ALA A 78 7.33 -18.26 8.68
N ALA A 79 7.87 -19.38 8.19
CA ALA A 79 8.91 -20.15 8.87
C ALA A 79 10.27 -19.42 8.91
N LEU A 80 10.61 -18.62 7.88
CA LEU A 80 11.85 -17.86 7.81
C LEU A 80 11.82 -16.55 8.61
N ARG A 81 10.64 -16.05 8.98
CA ARG A 81 10.50 -14.75 9.66
C ARG A 81 11.10 -14.82 11.08
N PRO A 82 12.18 -14.07 11.38
CA PRO A 82 12.70 -14.00 12.73
C PRO A 82 11.62 -13.42 13.65
N ARG A 83 11.40 -14.05 14.81
CA ARG A 83 10.57 -13.48 15.86
C ARG A 83 11.34 -12.28 16.41
N ILE A 84 11.07 -11.08 15.89
CA ILE A 84 11.59 -9.85 16.51
C ILE A 84 11.02 -9.82 17.91
N PRO A 85 11.86 -9.91 18.98
CA PRO A 85 11.37 -9.76 20.33
C PRO A 85 10.86 -8.32 20.43
N THR A 86 9.55 -8.16 20.60
CA THR A 86 8.99 -6.87 21.02
C THR A 86 9.49 -6.62 22.43
N ALA A 87 10.63 -5.95 22.55
CA ALA A 87 11.14 -5.47 23.81
C ALA A 87 10.14 -4.46 24.38
N ARG A 88 9.42 -4.89 25.42
CA ARG A 88 8.70 -4.02 26.35
C ARG A 88 8.75 -4.71 27.71
N GLY A 89 9.54 -4.13 28.62
CA GLY A 89 9.81 -4.63 29.96
C GLY A 89 11.15 -4.14 30.44
#